data_AF-A0A813H723-F1
#
_entry.id   AF-A0A813H723-F1
#
_cell.length_a   1.000
_cell.length_b   1.000
_cell.length_c   1.000
_cell.angle_alpha   90.00
_cell.angle_beta   90.00
_cell.angle_gamma   90.00
#
_symmetry.space_group_name_H-M   'P 1'
#
loop_
_entity.id
_entity.type
_entity.pdbx_description
1 polymer ?
#
loop_
_entity_poly.entity_id
_entity_poly.type
_entity_poly.pdbx_seq_one_letter_code
_entity_poly.pdbx_strand_id
1 'polypeptide(L)'
;ACFQTTIAAGMRGHRGPHTQLCAQKPFRSDASDGGFDAVFTEISSQIIDFMPVSGNDKAAYEAYRLGMAAQTGGDLKGALLHYTEALRLEEDPIDQSYIMYNIGIVFAGNGEFSKAAKYYLLAIDSNPSLCSAYNNLACIYHRQGSKAERDYDSERSDTLYSMAAEYWNKAIKMNPMEYNDAQAWLRDTGRSDGSWEGGAWMNG
;
A
#
# COMPACT_ATOMS: atom_id res chain seq x y z
N ALA A 1 -15.26 41.59 -29.58
CA ALA A 1 -14.00 41.20 -30.25
C ALA A 1 -13.90 39.68 -30.14
N CYS A 2 -14.22 38.93 -31.21
CA CYS A 2 -13.24 38.42 -32.19
C CYS A 2 -12.36 37.31 -31.57
N PHE A 3 -12.25 36.06 -32.07
CA PHE A 3 -12.49 35.47 -33.39
C PHE A 3 -12.68 33.93 -33.29
N GLN A 4 -13.59 33.41 -34.14
CA GLN A 4 -13.75 32.12 -34.87
C GLN A 4 -13.03 30.80 -34.43
N THR A 5 -13.74 29.65 -34.27
CA THR A 5 -14.15 28.57 -35.24
C THR A 5 -12.95 27.77 -35.83
N THR A 6 -12.82 26.42 -35.89
CA THR A 6 -13.71 25.32 -36.36
C THR A 6 -13.01 23.93 -36.21
N ILE A 7 -13.76 22.91 -35.76
CA ILE A 7 -13.77 21.43 -36.05
C ILE A 7 -12.48 20.58 -36.05
N ALA A 8 -12.45 19.55 -35.19
CA ALA A 8 -12.25 18.14 -35.60
C ALA A 8 -12.68 17.16 -34.47
N ALA A 9 -13.54 16.22 -34.82
CA ALA A 9 -13.98 15.12 -33.98
C ALA A 9 -12.89 14.04 -33.83
N GLY A 10 -12.82 13.39 -32.67
CA GLY A 10 -12.04 12.16 -32.51
C GLY A 10 -11.74 11.80 -31.06
N MET A 11 -12.47 10.82 -30.53
CA MET A 11 -12.20 10.10 -29.27
C MET A 11 -12.37 10.90 -27.96
N ARG A 12 -13.63 11.02 -27.53
CA ARG A 12 -13.97 11.15 -26.11
C ARG A 12 -13.60 9.84 -25.39
N GLY A 13 -12.36 9.73 -24.95
CA GLY A 13 -12.01 8.88 -23.81
C GLY A 13 -12.27 9.70 -22.55
N HIS A 14 -13.38 9.44 -21.86
CA HIS A 14 -13.62 9.96 -20.51
C HIS A 14 -12.50 9.45 -19.59
N ARG A 15 -11.40 10.19 -19.48
CA ARG A 15 -10.51 10.09 -18.32
C ARG A 15 -11.15 10.94 -17.22
N GLY A 16 -12.03 10.32 -16.45
CA GLY A 16 -12.51 10.91 -15.20
C GLY A 16 -11.35 11.10 -14.22
N PRO A 17 -11.43 12.09 -13.32
CA PRO A 17 -10.38 12.40 -12.33
C PRO A 17 -10.02 11.21 -11.42
N HIS A 18 -10.91 10.22 -11.30
CA HIS A 18 -10.73 9.04 -10.44
C HIS A 18 -9.59 8.12 -10.88
N THR A 19 -9.21 8.08 -12.16
CA THR A 19 -8.24 7.08 -12.67
C THR A 19 -6.77 7.35 -12.31
N GLN A 20 -6.45 8.52 -11.75
CA GLN A 20 -5.05 8.93 -11.47
C GLN A 20 -4.55 8.59 -10.06
N LEU A 21 -5.44 8.38 -9.10
CA LEU A 21 -5.12 8.27 -7.67
C LEU A 21 -3.98 7.28 -7.37
N CYS A 22 -4.11 6.07 -7.91
CA CYS A 22 -3.19 4.95 -7.66
C CYS A 22 -2.28 4.67 -8.88
N ALA A 23 -2.46 5.36 -9.99
CA ALA A 23 -1.71 5.13 -11.22
C ALA A 23 -0.33 5.83 -11.20
N GLN A 24 -0.18 6.89 -10.41
CA GLN A 24 1.05 7.71 -10.38
C GLN A 24 1.85 7.59 -9.08
N LYS A 25 1.23 7.14 -7.97
CA LYS A 25 1.93 7.00 -6.69
C LYS A 25 2.48 5.58 -6.52
N PRO A 26 3.76 5.42 -6.11
CA PRO A 26 4.26 4.13 -5.67
C PRO A 26 3.46 3.62 -4.46
N PHE A 27 3.35 2.30 -4.32
CA PHE A 27 2.78 1.71 -3.11
C PHE A 27 3.57 2.24 -1.91
N ARG A 28 2.85 2.71 -0.87
CA ARG A 28 3.50 3.21 0.34
C ARG A 28 4.33 2.09 0.92
N SER A 29 5.53 2.42 1.39
CA SER A 29 6.32 1.61 2.30
C SER A 29 6.31 2.30 3.66
N ASP A 30 5.93 1.59 4.72
CA ASP A 30 6.04 2.06 6.12
C ASP A 30 7.49 2.25 6.60
N ALA A 31 8.48 2.08 5.71
CA ALA A 31 9.84 2.55 5.91
C ALA A 31 9.81 4.08 6.06
N SER A 32 9.59 4.53 7.28
CA SER A 32 9.69 5.91 7.71
C SER A 32 11.02 6.47 7.25
N ASP A 33 10.99 7.27 6.18
CA ASP A 33 12.06 8.10 5.65
C ASP A 33 13.46 7.47 5.73
N GLY A 34 13.91 6.83 4.65
CA GLY A 34 15.17 6.07 4.51
C GLY A 34 16.50 6.75 4.90
N GLY A 35 16.48 7.93 5.54
CA GLY A 35 17.59 8.50 6.29
C GLY A 35 17.63 8.12 7.78
N PHE A 36 16.49 7.87 8.45
CA PHE A 36 16.45 7.41 9.85
C PHE A 36 16.74 5.91 9.95
N ASP A 37 16.25 5.12 8.99
CA ASP A 37 16.40 3.67 8.98
C ASP A 37 17.86 3.21 8.92
N ALA A 38 18.73 3.87 8.14
CA ALA A 38 20.14 3.46 8.03
C ALA A 38 20.91 3.66 9.35
N VAL A 39 20.65 4.76 10.05
CA VAL A 39 21.28 5.06 11.36
C VAL A 39 20.69 4.17 12.45
N PHE A 40 19.38 3.94 12.44
CA PHE A 40 18.73 3.00 13.36
C PHE A 40 19.20 1.56 13.12
N THR A 41 19.38 1.17 11.86
CA THR A 41 19.93 -0.13 11.46
C THR A 41 21.35 -0.32 11.99
N GLU A 42 22.22 0.69 11.84
CA GLU A 42 23.58 0.64 12.35
C GLU A 42 23.60 0.54 13.89
N ILE A 43 22.80 1.35 14.58
CA ILE A 43 22.72 1.33 16.05
C ILE A 43 22.09 0.03 16.59
N SER A 44 21.05 -0.47 15.93
CA SER A 44 20.37 -1.72 16.33
C SER A 44 21.27 -2.94 16.21
N SER A 45 22.18 -2.97 15.23
CA SER A 45 23.17 -4.05 15.09
C SER A 45 24.08 -4.17 16.31
N GLN A 46 24.40 -3.04 16.96
CA GLN A 46 25.24 -2.99 18.14
C GLN A 46 24.45 -3.31 19.42
N ILE A 47 23.17 -2.94 19.48
CA ILE A 47 22.30 -3.16 20.66
C ILE A 47 21.79 -4.59 20.74
N ILE A 48 21.57 -5.27 19.60
CA ILE A 48 21.13 -6.67 19.55
C ILE A 48 22.08 -7.62 20.29
N ASP A 49 23.38 -7.33 20.34
CA ASP A 49 24.37 -8.13 21.07
C ASP A 49 24.21 -8.03 22.60
N PHE A 50 23.53 -6.99 23.09
CA PHE A 50 23.29 -6.75 24.52
C PHE A 50 21.88 -7.14 24.98
N MET A 51 20.96 -7.41 24.08
CA MET A 51 19.60 -7.85 24.42
C MET A 51 19.54 -9.38 24.47
N PRO A 52 18.76 -9.98 25.39
CA PRO A 52 18.54 -11.42 25.44
C PRO A 52 17.52 -11.83 24.35
N VAL A 53 17.86 -11.60 23.09
CA VAL A 53 17.06 -11.96 21.91
C VAL A 53 17.43 -13.37 21.46
N SER A 54 16.48 -14.13 20.91
CA SER A 54 16.78 -15.47 20.43
C SER A 54 17.73 -15.41 19.21
N GLY A 55 18.51 -16.48 19.00
CA GLY A 55 19.37 -16.57 17.81
C GLY A 55 18.57 -16.55 16.50
N ASN A 56 17.31 -17.01 16.53
CA ASN A 56 16.41 -16.96 15.38
C ASN A 56 15.96 -15.52 15.11
N ASP A 57 15.61 -14.75 16.14
CA ASP A 57 15.15 -13.36 16.02
C ASP A 57 16.24 -12.48 15.40
N LYS A 58 17.51 -12.67 15.83
CA LYS A 58 18.66 -11.99 15.22
C LYS A 58 18.83 -12.36 13.74
N ALA A 59 18.66 -13.63 13.40
CA ALA A 59 18.76 -14.10 12.02
C ALA A 59 17.59 -13.62 11.15
N ALA A 60 16.38 -13.55 11.71
CA ALA A 60 15.18 -13.01 11.07
C ALA A 60 15.37 -11.53 10.73
N TYR A 61 15.86 -10.75 11.69
CA TYR A 61 16.17 -9.33 11.50
C TYR A 61 17.22 -9.11 10.40
N GLU A 62 18.32 -9.87 10.41
CA GLU A 62 19.35 -9.72 9.37
C GLU A 62 18.82 -10.11 7.98
N ALA A 63 18.04 -11.19 7.87
CA ALA A 63 17.39 -11.56 6.63
C ALA A 63 16.42 -10.47 6.15
N TYR A 64 15.63 -9.87 7.05
CA TYR A 64 14.75 -8.76 6.73
C TYR A 64 15.52 -7.55 6.18
N ARG A 65 16.62 -7.20 6.82
CA ARG A 65 17.51 -6.08 6.43
C ARG A 65 18.13 -6.30 5.04
N LEU A 66 18.60 -7.51 4.75
CA LEU A 66 19.08 -7.88 3.41
C LEU A 66 17.96 -7.79 2.36
N GLY A 67 16.73 -8.16 2.73
CA GLY A 67 15.54 -8.00 1.89
C GLY A 67 15.28 -6.54 1.52
N MET A 68 15.33 -5.63 2.50
CA MET A 68 15.18 -4.18 2.27
C MET A 68 16.30 -3.62 1.38
N ALA A 69 17.54 -4.04 1.61
CA ALA A 69 18.68 -3.61 0.80
C ALA A 69 18.55 -4.08 -0.66
N ALA A 70 18.17 -5.35 -0.87
CA ALA A 70 17.94 -5.89 -2.20
C ALA A 70 16.76 -5.19 -2.91
N GLN A 71 15.67 -4.92 -2.20
CA GLN A 71 14.53 -4.17 -2.73
C GLN A 71 14.92 -2.76 -3.16
N THR A 72 15.67 -2.04 -2.31
CA THR A 72 16.17 -0.69 -2.61
C THR A 72 17.12 -0.69 -3.81
N GLY A 73 17.93 -1.75 -3.94
CA GLY A 73 18.80 -1.97 -5.09
C GLY A 73 18.08 -2.43 -6.36
N GLY A 74 16.76 -2.66 -6.32
CA GLY A 74 15.96 -3.13 -7.45
C GLY A 74 16.07 -4.64 -7.73
N ASP A 75 16.79 -5.41 -6.90
CA ASP A 75 16.82 -6.86 -6.98
C ASP A 75 15.58 -7.45 -6.31
N LEU A 76 14.47 -7.45 -7.05
CA LEU A 76 13.19 -7.99 -6.56
C LEU A 76 13.27 -9.49 -6.21
N LYS A 77 14.14 -10.26 -6.88
CA LYS A 77 14.31 -11.69 -6.60
C LYS A 77 15.07 -11.90 -5.30
N GLY A 78 16.17 -11.19 -5.10
CA GLY A 78 16.92 -11.17 -3.84
C GLY A 78 16.06 -10.69 -2.68
N ALA A 79 15.25 -9.65 -2.89
CA ALA A 79 14.31 -9.15 -1.88
C ALA A 79 13.33 -10.24 -1.42
N LEU A 80 12.68 -10.94 -2.36
CA LEU A 80 11.76 -12.03 -2.03
C LEU A 80 12.46 -13.19 -1.32
N LEU A 81 13.67 -13.54 -1.75
CA LEU A 81 14.47 -14.60 -1.12
C LEU A 81 14.72 -14.28 0.36
N HIS A 82 15.24 -13.07 0.63
CA HIS A 82 15.61 -12.65 1.97
C HIS A 82 14.39 -12.40 2.87
N TYR A 83 13.31 -11.79 2.36
CA TYR A 83 12.08 -11.64 3.14
C TYR A 83 11.40 -12.98 3.43
N THR A 84 11.46 -13.95 2.52
CA THR A 84 10.90 -15.29 2.78
C THR A 84 11.68 -16.00 3.88
N GLU A 85 13.00 -15.84 3.91
CA GLU A 85 13.82 -16.38 4.99
C GLU A 85 13.55 -15.68 6.31
N ALA A 86 13.41 -14.34 6.31
CA ALA A 86 13.01 -13.59 7.50
C ALA A 86 11.67 -14.09 8.05
N LEU A 87 10.66 -14.25 7.18
CA LEU A 87 9.34 -14.74 7.57
C LEU A 87 9.37 -16.17 8.13
N ARG A 88 10.33 -17.00 7.70
CA ARG A 88 10.51 -18.38 8.20
C ARG A 88 11.12 -18.41 9.60
N LEU A 89 11.95 -17.42 9.92
CA LEU A 89 12.70 -17.33 11.17
C LEU A 89 11.94 -16.55 12.25
N GLU A 90 11.14 -15.58 11.85
CA GLU A 90 10.35 -14.73 12.74
C GLU A 90 9.20 -15.51 13.37
N GLU A 91 8.99 -15.33 14.68
CA GLU A 91 7.91 -15.97 15.45
C GLU A 91 6.86 -14.96 15.90
N ASP A 92 7.22 -13.67 16.06
CA ASP A 92 6.28 -12.64 16.48
C ASP A 92 5.30 -12.26 15.34
N PRO A 93 3.97 -12.38 15.54
CA PRO A 93 3.00 -12.11 14.50
C PRO A 93 3.02 -10.66 13.99
N ILE A 94 3.34 -9.69 14.85
CA ILE A 94 3.41 -8.27 14.46
C ILE A 94 4.63 -8.05 13.58
N ASP A 95 5.79 -8.61 13.91
CA ASP A 95 6.99 -8.51 13.07
C ASP A 95 6.81 -9.27 11.74
N GLN A 96 6.19 -10.46 11.76
CA GLN A 96 5.79 -11.17 10.54
C GLN A 96 4.89 -10.31 9.64
N SER A 97 4.01 -9.49 10.21
CA SER A 97 3.11 -8.62 9.43
C SER A 97 3.87 -7.61 8.57
N TYR A 98 4.95 -7.01 9.09
CA TYR A 98 5.78 -6.06 8.35
C TYR A 98 6.55 -6.77 7.22
N ILE A 99 7.04 -7.99 7.49
CA ILE A 99 7.71 -8.81 6.48
C ILE A 99 6.73 -9.16 5.34
N MET A 100 5.53 -9.65 5.67
CA MET A 100 4.47 -9.95 4.70
C MET A 100 4.09 -8.72 3.89
N TYR A 101 3.96 -7.56 4.53
CA TYR A 101 3.67 -6.30 3.86
C TYR A 101 4.76 -5.92 2.86
N ASN A 102 6.04 -6.03 3.21
CA ASN A 102 7.14 -5.74 2.27
C ASN A 102 7.21 -6.73 1.11
N ILE A 103 6.93 -8.01 1.33
CA ILE A 103 6.74 -8.99 0.24
C ILE A 103 5.61 -8.53 -0.69
N GLY A 104 4.50 -8.03 -0.12
CA GLY A 104 3.40 -7.44 -0.87
C GLY A 104 3.84 -6.29 -1.76
N ILE A 105 4.67 -5.36 -1.24
CA ILE A 105 5.24 -4.25 -2.02
C ILE A 105 6.09 -4.77 -3.18
N VAL A 106 6.94 -5.77 -2.95
CA VAL A 106 7.79 -6.35 -4.00
C VAL A 106 6.93 -6.93 -5.14
N PHE A 107 5.88 -7.70 -4.81
CA PHE A 107 4.95 -8.21 -5.82
C PHE A 107 4.19 -7.09 -6.54
N ALA A 108 3.77 -6.06 -5.82
CA ALA A 108 3.04 -4.93 -6.41
C ALA A 108 3.93 -4.13 -7.38
N GLY A 109 5.21 -3.94 -7.01
CA GLY A 109 6.25 -3.34 -7.88
C GLY A 109 6.52 -4.16 -9.14
N ASN A 110 6.40 -5.49 -9.05
CA ASN A 110 6.49 -6.39 -10.21
C ASN A 110 5.19 -6.51 -11.02
N GLY A 111 4.12 -5.78 -10.65
CA GLY A 111 2.81 -5.84 -11.30
C GLY A 111 1.96 -7.07 -10.95
N GLU A 112 2.42 -7.90 -10.01
CA GLU A 112 1.74 -9.12 -9.57
C GLU A 112 0.67 -8.82 -8.50
N PHE A 113 -0.31 -7.99 -8.84
CA PHE A 113 -1.28 -7.43 -7.89
C PHE A 113 -2.08 -8.47 -7.11
N SER A 114 -2.40 -9.64 -7.70
CA SER A 114 -3.10 -10.71 -6.99
C SER A 114 -2.26 -11.32 -5.85
N LYS A 115 -0.95 -11.45 -6.05
CA LYS A 115 -0.04 -11.92 -4.99
C LYS A 115 0.15 -10.83 -3.94
N ALA A 116 0.35 -9.59 -4.37
CA ALA A 116 0.45 -8.46 -3.46
C ALA A 116 -0.77 -8.35 -2.53
N ALA A 117 -1.98 -8.42 -3.09
CA ALA A 117 -3.22 -8.39 -2.32
C ALA A 117 -3.30 -9.52 -1.28
N LYS A 118 -2.88 -10.74 -1.64
CA LYS A 118 -2.82 -11.87 -0.70
C LYS A 118 -1.90 -11.56 0.49
N TYR A 119 -0.71 -11.04 0.22
CA TYR A 119 0.25 -10.73 1.29
C TYR A 119 -0.18 -9.54 2.16
N TYR A 120 -0.83 -8.53 1.57
CA TYR A 120 -1.42 -7.45 2.36
C TYR A 120 -2.56 -7.93 3.26
N LEU A 121 -3.41 -8.86 2.78
CA LEU A 121 -4.44 -9.47 3.62
C LEU A 121 -3.84 -10.27 4.78
N LEU A 122 -2.80 -11.08 4.52
CA LEU A 122 -2.10 -11.80 5.60
C LEU A 122 -1.46 -10.84 6.62
N ALA A 123 -0.86 -9.74 6.15
CA ALA A 123 -0.30 -8.71 7.04
C ALA A 123 -1.39 -8.04 7.90
N ILE A 124 -2.55 -7.75 7.32
CA ILE A 124 -3.71 -7.19 8.03
C ILE A 124 -4.25 -8.18 9.07
N ASP A 125 -4.32 -9.46 8.74
CA ASP A 125 -4.80 -10.50 9.65
C ASP A 125 -3.87 -10.63 10.87
N SER A 126 -2.55 -10.53 10.68
CA SER A 126 -1.58 -10.55 11.79
C SER A 126 -1.52 -9.23 12.55
N ASN A 127 -1.60 -8.09 11.86
CA ASN A 127 -1.57 -6.77 12.45
C ASN A 127 -2.69 -5.87 11.86
N PRO A 128 -3.87 -5.87 12.50
CA PRO A 128 -5.00 -5.06 12.04
C PRO A 128 -4.76 -3.54 12.11
N SER A 129 -3.69 -3.08 12.78
CA SER A 129 -3.31 -1.67 12.87
C SER A 129 -2.36 -1.21 11.77
N LEU A 130 -1.94 -2.11 10.87
CA LEU A 130 -1.00 -1.82 9.78
C LEU A 130 -1.67 -1.01 8.66
N CYS A 131 -1.82 0.28 8.91
CA CYS A 131 -2.58 1.22 8.10
C CYS A 131 -2.17 1.23 6.61
N SER A 132 -0.88 1.17 6.31
CA SER A 132 -0.40 1.18 4.93
C SER A 132 -0.74 -0.09 4.15
N ALA A 133 -0.94 -1.23 4.80
CA ALA A 133 -1.41 -2.45 4.13
C ALA A 133 -2.84 -2.26 3.60
N TYR A 134 -3.73 -1.63 4.39
CA TYR A 134 -5.09 -1.27 3.94
C TYR A 134 -5.04 -0.31 2.76
N ASN A 135 -4.22 0.73 2.82
CA ASN A 135 -4.08 1.69 1.72
C ASN A 135 -3.55 1.02 0.44
N ASN A 136 -2.51 0.17 0.54
CA ASN A 136 -1.95 -0.49 -0.64
C ASN A 136 -2.93 -1.50 -1.26
N LEU A 137 -3.70 -2.20 -0.42
CA LEU A 137 -4.77 -3.08 -0.89
C LEU A 137 -5.91 -2.30 -1.56
N ALA A 138 -6.32 -1.16 -0.99
CA ALA A 138 -7.30 -0.26 -1.61
C ALA A 138 -6.82 0.25 -2.97
N CYS A 139 -5.54 0.64 -3.07
CA CYS A 139 -4.92 1.04 -4.33
C CYS A 139 -4.95 -0.07 -5.40
N ILE A 140 -4.76 -1.33 -5.00
CA ILE A 140 -4.88 -2.48 -5.92
C ILE A 140 -6.32 -2.59 -6.44
N TYR A 141 -7.32 -2.59 -5.55
CA TYR A 141 -8.72 -2.72 -5.95
C TYR A 141 -9.16 -1.54 -6.82
N HIS A 142 -8.76 -0.32 -6.48
CA HIS A 142 -9.03 0.87 -7.28
C HIS A 142 -8.46 0.74 -8.70
N ARG A 143 -7.19 0.32 -8.82
CA ARG A 143 -6.54 0.10 -10.12
C ARG A 143 -7.23 -0.99 -10.94
N GLN A 144 -7.67 -2.07 -10.28
CA GLN A 144 -8.42 -3.13 -10.94
C GLN A 144 -9.81 -2.64 -11.37
N GLY A 145 -10.48 -1.82 -10.56
CA GLY A 145 -11.75 -1.16 -10.89
C GLY A 145 -11.60 -0.27 -12.11
N SER A 146 -10.61 0.62 -12.14
CA SER A 146 -10.30 1.45 -13.30
C SER A 146 -9.90 0.66 -14.55
N LYS A 147 -9.39 -0.56 -14.38
CA LYS A 147 -9.16 -1.47 -15.52
C LYS A 147 -10.49 -2.07 -16.01
N ALA A 148 -11.32 -2.60 -15.11
CA ALA A 148 -12.63 -3.14 -15.44
C ALA A 148 -13.54 -2.09 -16.12
N GLU A 149 -13.51 -0.85 -15.65
CA GLU A 149 -14.21 0.29 -16.26
C GLU A 149 -13.78 0.51 -17.72
N ARG A 150 -12.47 0.49 -18.00
CA ARG A 150 -11.92 0.61 -19.36
C ARG A 150 -12.26 -0.58 -20.24
N ASP A 151 -12.40 -1.75 -19.64
CA ASP A 151 -12.82 -2.97 -20.31
C ASP A 151 -14.37 -3.06 -20.45
N TYR A 152 -15.10 -1.99 -20.10
CA TYR A 152 -16.56 -1.86 -20.14
C TYR A 152 -17.32 -2.86 -19.23
N ASP A 153 -16.66 -3.36 -18.19
CA ASP A 153 -17.23 -4.24 -17.17
C ASP A 153 -17.67 -3.42 -15.95
N SER A 154 -18.85 -2.82 -16.06
CA SER A 154 -19.37 -1.88 -15.06
C SER A 154 -19.67 -2.52 -13.70
N GLU A 155 -20.19 -3.75 -13.69
CA GLU A 155 -20.54 -4.46 -12.45
C GLU A 155 -19.28 -4.79 -11.64
N ARG A 156 -18.27 -5.33 -12.33
CA ARG A 156 -16.98 -5.62 -11.70
C ARG A 156 -16.27 -4.34 -11.27
N SER A 157 -16.32 -3.30 -12.08
CA SER A 157 -15.74 -2.00 -11.73
C SER A 157 -16.34 -1.44 -10.45
N ASP A 158 -17.67 -1.46 -10.33
CA ASP A 158 -18.36 -0.96 -9.13
C ASP A 158 -18.00 -1.78 -7.89
N THR A 159 -17.99 -3.11 -8.03
CA THR A 159 -17.58 -4.03 -6.95
C THR A 159 -16.16 -3.70 -6.46
N LEU A 160 -15.21 -3.54 -7.38
CA LEU A 160 -13.82 -3.26 -7.05
C LEU A 160 -13.63 -1.86 -6.44
N TYR A 161 -14.36 -0.86 -6.92
CA TYR A 161 -14.35 0.47 -6.29
C TYR A 161 -14.99 0.45 -4.88
N SER A 162 -16.01 -0.36 -4.65
CA SER A 162 -16.59 -0.57 -3.32
C SER A 162 -15.59 -1.21 -2.36
N MET A 163 -14.84 -2.23 -2.82
CA MET A 163 -13.75 -2.83 -2.03
C MET A 163 -12.66 -1.81 -1.73
N ALA A 164 -12.22 -1.03 -2.72
CA ALA A 164 -11.23 0.02 -2.52
C ALA A 164 -11.69 1.02 -1.45
N ALA A 165 -12.95 1.42 -1.51
CA ALA A 165 -13.52 2.35 -0.54
C ALA A 165 -13.52 1.80 0.88
N GLU A 166 -13.90 0.53 1.06
CA GLU A 166 -13.87 -0.14 2.36
C GLU A 166 -12.49 -0.08 3.02
N TYR A 167 -11.44 -0.46 2.27
CA TYR A 167 -10.08 -0.48 2.81
C TYR A 167 -9.53 0.94 3.05
N TRP A 168 -9.85 1.92 2.20
CA TRP A 168 -9.45 3.30 2.47
C TRP A 168 -10.15 3.92 3.66
N ASN A 169 -11.45 3.69 3.86
CA ASN A 169 -12.15 4.15 5.05
C ASN A 169 -11.49 3.58 6.32
N LYS A 170 -11.10 2.31 6.33
CA LYS A 170 -10.33 1.69 7.42
C LYS A 170 -8.96 2.36 7.63
N ALA A 171 -8.22 2.61 6.55
CA ALA A 171 -6.91 3.28 6.62
C ALA A 171 -7.03 4.71 7.19
N ILE A 172 -7.97 5.50 6.67
CA ILE A 172 -8.25 6.86 7.13
C ILE A 172 -8.68 6.85 8.59
N LYS A 173 -9.47 5.84 9.02
CA LYS A 173 -9.89 5.71 10.40
C LYS A 173 -8.70 5.59 11.38
N MET A 174 -7.59 5.00 10.94
CA MET A 174 -6.39 4.82 11.75
C MET A 174 -5.43 6.00 11.64
N ASN A 175 -5.20 6.51 10.42
CA ASN A 175 -4.33 7.66 10.19
C ASN A 175 -4.94 8.66 9.21
N PRO A 176 -5.86 9.52 9.68
CA PRO A 176 -6.65 10.39 8.81
C PRO A 176 -5.85 11.50 8.14
N MET A 177 -4.67 11.86 8.65
CA MET A 177 -3.88 12.95 8.05
C MET A 177 -3.07 12.49 6.83
N GLU A 178 -2.94 11.17 6.62
CA GLU A 178 -2.01 10.63 5.63
C GLU A 178 -2.62 10.42 4.24
N TYR A 179 -3.94 10.29 4.12
CA TYR A 179 -4.62 9.79 2.92
C TYR A 179 -5.58 10.80 2.29
N ASN A 180 -5.14 12.06 2.15
CA ASN A 180 -5.96 13.17 1.62
C ASN A 180 -6.57 12.88 0.23
N ASP A 181 -5.78 12.24 -0.62
CA ASP A 181 -6.19 11.83 -1.96
C ASP A 181 -7.34 10.81 -1.92
N ALA A 182 -7.20 9.78 -1.08
CA ALA A 182 -8.24 8.79 -0.89
C ALA A 182 -9.51 9.41 -0.30
N GLN A 183 -9.38 10.32 0.68
CA GLN A 183 -10.51 11.06 1.24
C GLN A 183 -11.25 11.88 0.18
N ALA A 184 -10.52 12.60 -0.67
CA ALA A 184 -11.11 13.36 -1.77
C ALA A 184 -11.86 12.42 -2.72
N TRP A 185 -11.26 11.31 -3.12
CA TRP A 185 -11.90 10.34 -3.99
C TRP A 185 -13.16 9.72 -3.37
N LEU A 186 -13.12 9.35 -2.09
CA LEU A 186 -14.27 8.80 -1.36
C LEU A 186 -15.43 9.79 -1.29
N ARG A 187 -15.14 11.06 -0.97
CA ARG A 187 -16.13 12.13 -0.93
C ARG A 187 -16.73 12.36 -2.32
N ASP A 188 -15.89 12.51 -3.34
CA ASP A 188 -16.33 12.84 -4.70
C ASP A 188 -17.13 11.70 -5.34
N THR A 189 -16.91 10.45 -4.93
CA THR A 189 -17.67 9.27 -5.39
C THR A 189 -18.86 8.91 -4.51
N GLY A 190 -19.07 9.60 -3.38
CA GLY A 190 -20.12 9.27 -2.41
C GLY A 190 -19.89 7.94 -1.67
N ARG A 191 -18.62 7.48 -1.60
CA ARG A 191 -18.21 6.22 -0.97
C ARG A 191 -17.55 6.40 0.40
N SER A 192 -17.51 7.63 0.90
CA SER A 192 -17.10 7.93 2.28
C SER A 192 -18.10 7.31 3.26
N ASP A 193 -17.61 6.75 4.36
CA ASP A 193 -18.46 6.29 5.46
C ASP A 193 -18.91 7.43 6.40
N GLY A 194 -18.48 8.67 6.12
CA GLY A 194 -18.81 9.86 6.91
C GLY A 194 -18.10 9.93 8.26
N SER A 195 -17.20 8.99 8.58
CA SER A 195 -16.52 8.94 9.89
C SER A 195 -15.52 10.09 10.08
N TRP A 196 -14.96 10.60 8.98
CA TRP A 196 -13.98 11.68 8.97
C TRP A 196 -14.31 12.72 7.90
N GLU A 197 -14.70 13.93 8.31
CA GLU A 197 -15.01 15.04 7.41
C GLU A 197 -14.27 16.32 7.83
N GLY A 198 -13.62 16.98 6.87
CA GLY A 198 -13.10 18.35 7.07
C GLY A 198 -12.04 18.51 8.16
N GLY A 199 -11.34 17.43 8.55
CA GLY A 199 -10.33 17.47 9.61
C GLY A 199 -10.86 17.14 11.00
N ALA A 200 -12.09 16.62 11.11
CA ALA A 200 -12.69 16.21 12.37
C ALA A 200 -13.41 14.85 12.25
N TRP A 201 -13.46 14.13 13.37
CA TRP A 201 -14.32 12.96 13.52
C TRP A 201 -15.77 13.43 13.64
N MET A 202 -16.65 12.90 12.81
CA MET A 202 -18.08 13.13 12.96
C MET A 202 -18.60 12.16 14.02
N ASN A 203 -19.22 12.68 15.08
CA ASN A 203 -19.83 11.83 16.10
C ASN A 203 -20.95 11.01 15.45
N GLY A 204 -20.83 9.68 15.53
CA GLY A 204 -21.83 8.71 15.08
C GLY A 204 -23.05 8.65 15.99
#